data_AF-A0A819VPD6-F1
#
_entry.id   AF-A0A819VPD6-F1
#
_cell.length_a   1.000
_cell.length_b   1.000
_cell.length_c   1.000
_cell.angle_alpha   90.00
_cell.angle_beta   90.00
_cell.angle_gamma   90.00
#
_symmetry.space_group_name_H-M   'P 1'
#
loop_
_entity.id
_entity.type
_entity.pdbx_description
1 polymer ?
#
loop_
_entity_poly.entity_id
_entity_poly.type
_entity_poly.pdbx_seq_one_letter_code
_entity_poly.pdbx_strand_id
1 'polypeptide(L)'
;MQLNDLEGEDEEFQNFLKQVTLSKKSDETKQTPTNNDERLAIKPEPGCCLKTKRIDAETNEKVFINVCTSSQINAPREITEEELIEIVKSEDPGRYRVPISLGEPVADLDKHGQACIIFTIIIHPDFYRRAETSETFRNFLLTLIYEGLENKYPQFKLDTGFFEKKSINSNVLTKKYA
;
A
#
# COMPACT_ATOMS: atom_id res chain seq x y z
N MET A 1 34.37 -26.26 -4.41
CA MET A 1 33.98 -26.51 -3.01
C MET A 1 34.50 -25.31 -2.25
N GLN A 2 33.72 -24.43 -1.62
CA GLN A 2 32.35 -24.41 -1.08
C GLN A 2 31.86 -22.95 -1.31
N LEU A 3 30.77 -22.61 -2.01
CA LEU A 3 29.35 -22.73 -1.64
C LEU A 3 29.13 -22.96 -0.15
N ASN A 4 28.97 -21.86 0.59
CA ASN A 4 27.99 -21.62 1.66
C ASN A 4 28.32 -20.27 2.31
N ASP A 5 27.30 -19.40 2.41
CA ASP A 5 27.10 -18.32 3.40
C ASP A 5 26.11 -17.26 2.87
N LEU A 6 25.05 -17.71 2.19
CA LEU A 6 23.81 -16.95 1.98
C LEU A 6 22.68 -17.68 2.71
N GLU A 7 22.82 -17.86 4.01
CA GLU A 7 21.73 -18.28 4.89
C GLU A 7 21.62 -17.25 6.01
N GLY A 8 20.80 -16.25 5.74
CA GLY A 8 20.40 -15.20 6.69
C GLY A 8 19.13 -14.55 6.19
N GLU A 9 18.19 -15.37 5.70
CA GLU A 9 16.84 -14.90 5.41
C GLU A 9 16.08 -14.87 6.73
N ASP A 10 15.62 -13.67 7.10
CA ASP A 10 14.87 -13.36 8.31
C ASP A 10 13.76 -14.39 8.54
N GLU A 11 13.80 -15.09 9.68
CA GLU A 11 12.83 -16.14 10.02
C GLU A 11 11.40 -15.55 10.06
N GLU A 12 11.25 -14.27 10.41
CA GLU A 12 9.99 -13.54 10.37
C GLU A 12 9.48 -13.38 8.93
N PHE A 13 10.36 -13.00 8.00
CA PHE A 13 10.03 -12.89 6.58
C PHE A 13 9.67 -14.26 5.98
N GLN A 14 10.38 -15.32 6.36
CA GLN A 14 10.06 -16.69 5.94
C GLN A 14 8.72 -17.14 6.50
N ASN A 15 8.41 -16.81 7.76
CA ASN A 15 7.12 -17.12 8.35
C ASN A 15 5.98 -16.31 7.73
N PHE A 16 6.23 -15.05 7.37
CA PHE A 16 5.29 -14.23 6.60
C PHE A 16 5.07 -14.81 5.19
N LEU A 17 6.13 -15.18 4.46
CA LEU A 17 6.03 -15.85 3.17
C LEU A 17 5.24 -17.16 3.25
N LYS A 18 5.48 -17.98 4.29
CA LYS A 18 4.72 -19.20 4.55
C LYS A 18 3.25 -18.88 4.80
N GLN A 19 2.94 -17.87 5.61
CA GLN A 19 1.57 -17.45 5.89
C GLN A 19 0.84 -16.98 4.62
N VAL A 20 1.45 -16.08 3.84
CA VAL A 20 0.88 -15.58 2.57
C VAL A 20 0.68 -16.73 1.57
N THR A 21 1.61 -17.68 1.52
CA THR A 21 1.51 -18.85 0.63
C THR A 21 0.40 -19.82 1.08
N LEU A 22 0.21 -20.01 2.39
CA LEU A 22 -0.84 -20.87 2.94
C LEU A 22 -2.24 -20.28 2.75
N SER A 23 -2.42 -18.96 2.90
CA SER A 23 -3.70 -18.28 2.62
C SER A 23 -4.11 -18.39 1.15
N LYS A 24 -3.16 -18.47 0.21
CA LYS A 24 -3.46 -18.70 -1.21
C LYS A 24 -3.92 -20.13 -1.52
N LYS A 25 -3.51 -21.13 -0.73
CA LYS A 25 -3.89 -22.55 -0.94
C LYS A 25 -5.31 -22.89 -0.47
N SER A 26 -5.91 -22.09 0.42
CA SER A 26 -7.30 -22.30 0.85
C SER A 26 -8.35 -21.92 -0.19
N ASP A 27 -7.99 -21.19 -1.25
CA ASP A 27 -8.94 -20.74 -2.29
C ASP A 27 -8.96 -21.63 -3.55
N GLU A 28 -8.13 -22.68 -3.66
CA GLU A 28 -8.06 -23.53 -4.88
C GLU A 28 -8.84 -24.86 -4.83
N THR A 29 -9.65 -25.12 -3.81
CA THR A 29 -10.57 -26.30 -3.84
C THR A 29 -11.96 -25.97 -3.32
N LYS A 30 -12.82 -25.48 -4.22
CA LYS A 30 -14.26 -25.82 -4.31
C LYS A 30 -14.87 -25.20 -5.57
N GLN A 31 -14.93 -26.00 -6.64
CA GLN A 31 -15.89 -25.75 -7.71
C GLN A 31 -17.28 -26.09 -7.17
N THR A 32 -18.10 -25.07 -6.94
CA THR A 32 -19.56 -25.18 -6.82
C THR A 32 -20.15 -24.03 -7.64
N PRO A 33 -21.02 -24.29 -8.63
CA PRO A 33 -21.59 -23.25 -9.47
C PRO A 33 -22.81 -22.66 -8.76
N THR A 34 -22.66 -21.52 -8.11
CA THR A 34 -23.77 -20.69 -7.63
C THR A 34 -23.42 -19.21 -7.71
N ASN A 35 -24.17 -18.50 -8.55
CA ASN A 35 -24.32 -17.06 -8.81
C ASN A 35 -23.64 -16.04 -7.86
N ASN A 36 -23.13 -14.97 -8.49
CA ASN A 36 -22.90 -13.61 -7.95
C ASN A 36 -21.82 -13.42 -6.88
N ASP A 37 -20.57 -13.32 -7.34
CA ASP A 37 -19.64 -12.32 -6.80
C ASP A 37 -18.60 -12.03 -7.90
N GLU A 38 -19.01 -11.25 -8.91
CA GLU A 38 -18.05 -10.46 -9.65
C GLU A 38 -17.47 -9.46 -8.65
N ARG A 39 -16.47 -9.87 -7.87
CA ARG A 39 -15.54 -8.93 -7.24
C ARG A 39 -15.00 -8.11 -8.39
N LEU A 40 -15.59 -6.93 -8.64
CA LEU A 40 -15.17 -6.03 -9.70
C LEU A 40 -13.67 -5.85 -9.55
N ALA A 41 -12.91 -6.49 -10.44
CA ALA A 41 -11.46 -6.40 -10.41
C ALA A 41 -11.12 -4.96 -10.80
N ILE A 42 -10.95 -4.11 -9.79
CA ILE A 42 -10.53 -2.74 -9.98
C ILE A 42 -9.16 -2.82 -10.63
N LYS A 43 -9.02 -2.31 -11.85
CA LYS A 43 -7.73 -2.18 -12.52
C LYS A 43 -7.16 -0.80 -12.20
N PRO A 44 -6.22 -0.68 -11.25
CA PRO A 44 -5.69 0.61 -10.86
C PRO A 44 -4.68 1.16 -11.88
N GLU A 45 -4.60 2.48 -11.96
CA GLU A 45 -3.58 3.21 -12.71
C GLU A 45 -2.40 3.58 -11.78
N PRO A 46 -1.14 3.42 -12.23
CA PRO A 46 0.04 3.83 -11.45
C PRO A 46 0.06 5.32 -11.08
N GLY A 47 0.37 5.64 -9.82
CA GLY A 47 0.72 6.99 -9.37
C GLY A 47 2.19 7.10 -8.96
N CYS A 48 2.48 6.95 -7.67
CA CYS A 48 3.82 7.03 -7.11
C CYS A 48 4.16 5.85 -6.20
N CYS A 49 5.45 5.65 -5.90
CA CYS A 49 5.91 4.67 -4.91
C CYS A 49 6.57 5.39 -3.75
N LEU A 50 6.10 5.12 -2.53
CA LEU A 50 6.79 5.52 -1.31
C LEU A 50 7.69 4.36 -0.89
N LYS A 51 8.98 4.64 -0.72
CA LYS A 51 9.93 3.71 -0.14
C LYS A 51 10.20 4.13 1.30
N THR A 52 9.88 3.25 2.23
CA THR A 52 10.20 3.37 3.65
C THR A 52 10.81 2.05 4.15
N LYS A 53 10.87 1.87 5.46
CA LYS A 53 11.36 0.69 6.14
C LYS A 53 10.54 0.41 7.39
N ARG A 54 10.63 -0.81 7.90
CA ARG A 54 10.14 -1.13 9.24
C ARG A 54 11.08 -0.54 10.31
N ILE A 55 10.52 -0.12 11.44
CA ILE A 55 11.27 0.35 12.61
C ILE A 55 11.39 -0.71 13.71
N ASP A 56 10.55 -1.74 13.66
CA ASP A 56 10.47 -2.82 14.64
C ASP A 56 11.25 -4.08 14.24
N ALA A 57 11.63 -4.19 12.97
CA ALA A 57 12.44 -5.30 12.48
C ALA A 57 13.93 -5.10 12.83
N GLU A 58 14.58 -6.18 13.30
CA GLU A 58 16.04 -6.18 13.52
C GLU A 58 16.79 -5.91 12.21
N THR A 59 16.19 -6.32 11.09
CA THR A 59 16.62 -6.01 9.74
C THR A 59 15.97 -4.69 9.30
N ASN A 60 16.70 -3.79 8.61
CA ASN A 60 16.09 -2.60 7.98
C ASN A 60 15.23 -3.02 6.77
N GLU A 61 14.21 -3.86 7.01
CA GLU A 61 13.34 -4.45 6.01
C GLU A 61 12.65 -3.32 5.21
N LYS A 62 12.83 -3.37 3.89
CA LYS A 62 12.31 -2.33 3.00
C LYS A 62 10.81 -2.51 2.82
N VAL A 63 10.10 -1.39 2.86
CA VAL A 63 8.67 -1.35 2.58
C VAL A 63 8.42 -0.41 1.40
N PHE A 64 7.67 -0.90 0.41
CA PHE A 64 7.23 -0.12 -0.74
C PHE A 64 5.72 0.05 -0.68
N ILE A 65 5.23 1.28 -0.75
CA ILE A 65 3.81 1.60 -0.77
C ILE A 65 3.51 2.18 -2.14
N ASN A 66 2.83 1.41 -2.98
CA ASN A 66 2.37 1.86 -4.28
C ASN A 66 1.07 2.63 -4.12
N VAL A 67 1.10 3.93 -4.44
CA VAL A 67 -0.09 4.77 -4.53
C VAL A 67 -0.56 4.73 -5.97
N CYS A 68 -1.73 4.14 -6.16
CA CYS A 68 -2.39 3.99 -7.44
C CYS A 68 -3.74 4.72 -7.43
N THR A 69 -4.32 4.91 -8.60
CA THR A 69 -5.60 5.58 -8.75
C THR A 69 -6.64 4.70 -9.43
N SER A 70 -7.92 4.93 -9.15
CA SER A 70 -9.01 4.33 -9.91
C SER A 70 -10.27 5.17 -9.79
N SER A 71 -10.95 5.41 -10.92
CA SER A 71 -12.26 6.06 -10.95
C SER A 71 -13.41 5.18 -10.40
N GLN A 72 -13.13 3.90 -10.09
CA GLN A 72 -14.09 3.01 -9.42
C GLN A 72 -14.16 3.24 -7.91
N ILE A 73 -13.18 3.94 -7.33
CA ILE A 73 -13.24 4.39 -5.94
C ILE A 73 -14.09 5.65 -5.86
N ASN A 74 -14.96 5.78 -4.87
CA ASN A 74 -15.76 6.99 -4.72
C ASN A 74 -14.86 8.23 -4.50
N ALA A 75 -15.12 9.30 -5.26
CA ALA A 75 -14.43 10.57 -5.07
C ALA A 75 -14.78 11.16 -3.69
N PRO A 76 -13.82 11.75 -2.96
CA PRO A 76 -14.13 12.50 -1.76
C PRO A 76 -14.87 13.79 -2.11
N ARG A 77 -15.48 14.42 -1.09
CA ARG A 77 -16.01 15.78 -1.22
C ARG A 77 -14.92 16.73 -1.71
N GLU A 78 -15.26 17.62 -2.63
CA GLU A 78 -14.38 18.73 -2.99
C GLU A 78 -14.42 19.79 -1.89
N ILE A 79 -13.23 20.17 -1.42
CA ILE A 79 -13.01 21.16 -0.35
C ILE A 79 -11.76 21.97 -0.70
N THR A 80 -11.58 23.19 -0.23
CA THR A 80 -10.33 23.94 -0.49
C THR A 80 -9.19 23.51 0.43
N GLU A 81 -7.98 24.05 0.24
CA GLU A 81 -6.87 23.82 1.18
C GLU A 81 -7.16 24.44 2.55
N GLU A 82 -7.73 25.64 2.55
CA GLU A 82 -8.12 26.36 3.76
C GLU A 82 -9.18 25.55 4.53
N GLU A 83 -10.19 25.04 3.84
CA GLU A 83 -11.22 24.20 4.45
C GLU A 83 -10.60 22.90 5.01
N LEU A 84 -9.66 22.27 4.30
CA LEU A 84 -8.96 21.08 4.81
C LEU A 84 -8.19 21.39 6.09
N ILE A 85 -7.45 22.51 6.14
CA ILE A 85 -6.70 22.94 7.32
C ILE A 85 -7.64 23.20 8.50
N GLU A 86 -8.77 23.87 8.25
CA GLU A 86 -9.80 24.11 9.26
C GLU A 86 -10.40 22.82 9.79
N ILE A 87 -10.70 21.85 8.90
CA ILE A 87 -11.21 20.54 9.29
C ILE A 87 -10.21 19.80 10.18
N VAL A 88 -8.94 19.72 9.76
CA VAL A 88 -7.89 19.01 10.51
C VAL A 88 -7.65 19.63 11.89
N LYS A 89 -7.83 20.94 12.05
CA LYS A 89 -7.68 21.65 13.34
C LYS A 89 -8.95 21.69 14.18
N SER A 90 -10.09 21.27 13.64
CA SER A 90 -11.37 21.31 14.34
C SER A 90 -11.50 20.17 15.35
N GLU A 91 -12.50 20.27 16.23
CA GLU A 91 -12.83 19.19 17.19
C GLU A 91 -13.39 17.93 16.51
N ASP A 92 -13.80 18.03 15.24
CA ASP A 92 -14.31 16.91 14.43
C ASP A 92 -13.56 16.80 13.08
N PRO A 93 -12.30 16.32 13.08
CA PRO A 93 -11.55 16.11 11.84
C PRO A 93 -12.16 14.99 10.97
N GLY A 94 -12.97 14.11 11.55
CA GLY A 94 -13.62 12.99 10.87
C GLY A 94 -14.75 13.41 9.92
N ARG A 95 -15.15 14.68 9.91
CA ARG A 95 -16.15 15.23 8.97
C ARG A 95 -15.70 15.28 7.52
N TYR A 96 -14.41 15.08 7.26
CA TYR A 96 -13.87 14.85 5.92
C TYR A 96 -13.27 13.46 5.82
N ARG A 97 -13.72 12.69 4.82
CA ARG A 97 -13.25 11.33 4.58
C ARG A 97 -12.83 11.19 3.14
N VAL A 98 -11.68 10.56 2.95
CA VAL A 98 -11.19 10.16 1.64
C VAL A 98 -11.23 8.63 1.57
N PRO A 99 -12.05 8.05 0.68
CA PRO A 99 -12.04 6.61 0.48
C PRO A 99 -10.69 6.14 -0.04
N ILE A 100 -10.10 5.16 0.64
CA ILE A 100 -8.87 4.49 0.21
C ILE A 100 -9.10 2.98 0.22
N SER A 101 -8.60 2.29 -0.79
CA SER A 101 -8.52 0.82 -0.78
C SER A 101 -7.09 0.42 -0.44
N LEU A 102 -6.91 -0.34 0.64
CA LEU A 102 -5.62 -0.89 1.06
C LEU A 102 -5.55 -2.37 0.70
N GLY A 103 -4.64 -2.74 -0.20
CA GLY A 103 -4.34 -4.11 -0.54
C GLY A 103 -3.58 -4.85 0.57
N GLU A 104 -3.59 -6.18 0.49
CA GLU A 104 -2.81 -7.03 1.39
C GLU A 104 -1.30 -6.83 1.21
N PRO A 105 -0.51 -6.97 2.29
CA PRO A 105 0.95 -6.96 2.18
C PRO A 105 1.43 -8.11 1.32
N VAL A 106 2.35 -7.83 0.41
CA VAL A 106 2.97 -8.83 -0.45
C VAL A 106 4.47 -8.82 -0.23
N ALA A 107 5.02 -9.98 0.13
CA ALA A 107 6.46 -10.17 0.17
C ALA A 107 7.04 -10.29 -1.25
N ASP A 108 8.17 -9.64 -1.47
CA ASP A 108 8.91 -9.64 -2.72
C ASP A 108 10.41 -9.50 -2.48
N LEU A 109 11.18 -9.56 -3.56
CA LEU A 109 12.60 -9.22 -3.57
C LEU A 109 12.81 -7.90 -4.30
N ASP A 110 13.64 -7.03 -3.74
CA ASP A 110 14.05 -5.82 -4.39
C ASP A 110 15.05 -6.09 -5.54
N LYS A 111 15.45 -5.03 -6.25
CA LYS A 111 16.39 -5.12 -7.38
C LYS A 111 17.79 -5.67 -7.02
N HIS A 112 18.10 -5.79 -5.72
CA HIS A 112 19.34 -6.35 -5.19
C HIS A 112 19.12 -7.75 -4.60
N GLY A 113 17.93 -8.34 -4.76
CA GLY A 113 17.58 -9.64 -4.19
C GLY A 113 17.30 -9.60 -2.70
N GLN A 114 17.09 -8.42 -2.10
CA GLN A 114 16.81 -8.29 -0.67
C GLN A 114 15.30 -8.32 -0.43
N ALA A 115 14.88 -9.02 0.63
CA ALA A 115 13.48 -9.09 1.07
C ALA A 115 12.86 -7.69 1.23
N CYS A 116 11.63 -7.54 0.76
CA CYS A 116 10.82 -6.36 0.96
C CYS A 116 9.33 -6.69 1.04
N ILE A 117 8.58 -5.77 1.63
CA ILE A 117 7.12 -5.82 1.69
C ILE A 117 6.55 -4.75 0.77
N ILE A 118 5.51 -5.09 0.03
CA ILE A 118 4.80 -4.20 -0.88
C ILE A 118 3.37 -4.05 -0.39
N PHE A 119 2.95 -2.81 -0.15
CA PHE A 119 1.56 -2.41 -0.01
C PHE A 119 1.08 -1.72 -1.28
N THR A 120 -0.20 -1.89 -1.59
CA THR A 120 -0.85 -1.15 -2.69
C THR A 120 -2.04 -0.40 -2.13
N ILE A 121 -2.11 0.90 -2.41
CA ILE A 121 -3.19 1.78 -2.01
C ILE A 121 -3.82 2.34 -3.27
N ILE A 122 -5.15 2.28 -3.36
CA ILE A 122 -5.90 2.82 -4.50
C ILE A 122 -6.80 3.95 -3.98
N ILE A 123 -6.68 5.13 -4.60
CA ILE A 123 -7.48 6.32 -4.27
C ILE A 123 -8.13 6.89 -5.52
N HIS A 124 -9.11 7.79 -5.36
CA HIS A 124 -9.71 8.43 -6.52
C HIS A 124 -8.68 9.34 -7.25
N PRO A 125 -8.59 9.30 -8.59
CA PRO A 125 -7.63 10.11 -9.36
C PRO A 125 -7.75 11.61 -9.11
N ASP A 126 -8.96 12.13 -8.87
CA ASP A 126 -9.13 13.57 -8.64
C ASP A 126 -8.44 14.03 -7.35
N PHE A 127 -8.56 13.24 -6.28
CA PHE A 127 -7.89 13.53 -5.03
C PHE A 127 -6.37 13.38 -5.17
N TYR A 128 -5.92 12.34 -5.89
CA TYR A 128 -4.50 12.16 -6.19
C TYR A 128 -3.91 13.37 -6.93
N ARG A 129 -4.56 13.86 -8.00
CA ARG A 129 -4.10 15.05 -8.75
C ARG A 129 -3.95 16.27 -7.86
N ARG A 130 -4.86 16.46 -6.89
CA ARG A 130 -4.74 17.55 -5.91
C ARG A 130 -3.54 17.38 -5.00
N ALA A 131 -3.30 16.16 -4.50
CA ALA A 131 -2.13 15.84 -3.70
C ALA A 131 -0.82 15.99 -4.49
N GLU A 132 -0.82 15.86 -5.82
CA GLU A 132 0.36 16.12 -6.65
C GLU A 132 0.71 17.61 -6.75
N THR A 133 -0.30 18.48 -6.73
CA THR A 133 -0.13 19.93 -6.92
C THR A 133 -0.14 20.74 -5.62
N SER A 134 -0.59 20.15 -4.51
CA SER A 134 -0.76 20.82 -3.22
C SER A 134 -0.03 20.08 -2.12
N GLU A 135 0.88 20.77 -1.43
CA GLU A 135 1.58 20.20 -0.28
C GLU A 135 0.62 19.88 0.88
N THR A 136 -0.43 20.68 1.06
CA THR A 136 -1.47 20.46 2.07
C THR A 136 -2.17 19.12 1.83
N PHE A 137 -2.66 18.88 0.60
CA PHE A 137 -3.31 17.62 0.24
C PHE A 137 -2.33 16.45 0.21
N ARG A 138 -1.07 16.69 -0.18
CA ARG A 138 0.00 15.69 -0.17
C ARG A 138 0.25 15.17 1.25
N ASN A 139 0.45 16.08 2.20
CA ASN A 139 0.70 15.72 3.59
C ASN A 139 -0.50 15.01 4.19
N PHE A 140 -1.72 15.47 3.88
CA PHE A 140 -2.95 14.81 4.31
C PHE A 140 -3.07 13.38 3.73
N LEU A 141 -2.76 13.18 2.44
CA LEU A 141 -2.73 11.85 1.84
C LEU A 141 -1.72 10.92 2.54
N LEU A 142 -0.52 11.42 2.83
CA LEU A 142 0.49 10.64 3.55
C LEU A 142 0.00 10.22 4.94
N THR A 143 -0.60 11.15 5.70
CA THR A 143 -1.23 10.82 6.99
C THR A 143 -2.27 9.71 6.85
N LEU A 144 -3.19 9.82 5.89
CA LEU A 144 -4.21 8.79 5.64
C LEU A 144 -3.61 7.43 5.28
N ILE A 145 -2.53 7.41 4.51
CA ILE A 145 -1.82 6.19 4.13
C ILE A 145 -1.21 5.52 5.36
N TYR A 146 -0.46 6.26 6.16
CA TYR A 146 0.24 5.70 7.33
C TYR A 146 -0.75 5.27 8.42
N GLU A 147 -1.74 6.10 8.73
CA GLU A 147 -2.80 5.75 9.69
C GLU A 147 -3.62 4.55 9.18
N GLY A 148 -3.96 4.53 7.88
CA GLY A 148 -4.68 3.42 7.28
C GLY A 148 -3.91 2.09 7.35
N LEU A 149 -2.60 2.14 7.11
CA LEU A 149 -1.71 0.97 7.23
C LEU A 149 -1.55 0.52 8.68
N GLU A 150 -1.27 1.42 9.62
CA GLU A 150 -1.15 1.06 11.05
C GLU A 150 -2.45 0.50 11.62
N ASN A 151 -3.60 1.05 11.22
CA ASN A 151 -4.89 0.57 11.68
C ASN A 151 -5.24 -0.81 11.11
N LYS A 152 -4.96 -1.05 9.84
CA LYS A 152 -5.31 -2.31 9.17
C LYS A 152 -4.28 -3.41 9.44
N TYR A 153 -3.01 -3.06 9.59
CA TYR A 153 -1.89 -3.97 9.76
C TYR A 153 -0.97 -3.51 10.90
N PRO A 154 -1.44 -3.58 12.17
CA PRO A 154 -0.73 -3.03 13.32
C PRO A 154 0.62 -3.69 13.63
N GLN A 155 0.89 -4.86 13.04
CA GLN A 155 2.18 -5.54 13.13
C GLN A 155 3.28 -4.91 12.28
N PHE A 156 2.96 -3.99 11.36
CA PHE A 156 3.96 -3.29 10.55
C PHE A 156 4.17 -1.89 11.11
N LYS A 157 5.23 -1.70 11.90
CA LYS A 157 5.64 -0.38 12.35
C LYS A 157 6.56 0.24 11.32
N LEU A 158 6.07 1.28 10.64
CA LEU A 158 6.77 1.92 9.51
C LEU A 158 7.46 3.21 9.93
N ASP A 159 8.62 3.46 9.34
CA ASP A 159 9.28 4.76 9.42
C ASP A 159 8.47 5.80 8.63
N THR A 160 8.21 6.95 9.24
CA THR A 160 7.54 8.07 8.59
C THR A 160 8.48 8.86 7.69
N GLY A 161 9.79 8.65 7.80
CA GLY A 161 10.78 9.06 6.81
C GLY A 161 10.70 8.18 5.57
N PHE A 162 10.41 8.79 4.42
CA PHE A 162 10.28 8.08 3.14
C PHE A 162 11.07 8.74 2.01
N PHE A 163 11.36 7.94 0.98
CA PHE A 163 11.77 8.41 -0.33
C PHE A 163 10.64 8.17 -1.33
N GLU A 164 10.22 9.21 -2.04
CA GLU A 164 9.16 9.11 -3.06
C GLU A 164 9.74 8.98 -4.46
N LYS A 165 9.18 8.06 -5.24
CA LYS A 165 9.44 7.92 -6.67
C LYS A 165 8.18 8.24 -7.48
N LYS A 166 8.19 9.39 -8.16
CA LYS A 166 7.06 9.94 -8.96
C LYS A 166 6.77 9.24 -10.29
N SER A 167 7.35 8.06 -10.52
CA SER A 167 7.07 7.27 -11.73
C SER A 167 7.48 5.83 -11.50
N ILE A 168 6.49 4.95 -11.44
CA ILE A 168 6.69 3.51 -11.41
C ILE A 168 6.43 3.01 -12.84
N ASN A 169 7.40 2.31 -13.43
CA ASN A 169 7.14 1.60 -14.69
C ASN A 169 5.90 0.71 -14.50
N SER A 170 4.92 0.84 -15.38
CA SER A 170 3.69 0.03 -15.36
C SER A 170 3.99 -1.47 -15.23
N ASN A 171 5.09 -1.95 -15.82
CA ASN A 171 5.59 -3.32 -15.74
C ASN A 171 5.97 -3.81 -14.31
N VAL A 172 6.25 -2.91 -13.37
CA VAL A 172 6.55 -3.25 -11.96
C VAL A 172 5.26 -3.40 -11.13
N LEU A 173 4.19 -2.71 -11.53
CA LEU A 173 2.87 -2.77 -10.87
C LEU A 173 1.95 -3.86 -11.47
N THR A 174 2.05 -4.11 -12.77
CA THR A 174 1.11 -4.99 -13.51
C THR A 174 1.51 -6.46 -13.56
N LYS A 175 2.75 -6.84 -13.20
CA LYS A 175 3.15 -8.25 -13.22
C LYS A 175 2.72 -9.08 -12.00
N LYS A 176 2.07 -8.49 -10.99
CA LYS A 176 1.59 -9.21 -9.79
C LYS A 176 0.16 -8.89 -9.33
N TYR A 177 -0.56 -7.97 -9.98
CA TYR A 177 -1.89 -7.53 -9.53
C TYR A 177 -2.91 -7.34 -10.67
N ALA A 178 -2.74 -8.07 -11.78
CA ALA A 178 -3.73 -8.21 -12.85
C ALA A 178 -4.04 -9.70 -13.07
#